data_AF-A0A972ZQW4-F1
#
_entry.id   AF-A0A972ZQW4-F1
#
_cell.length_a   1.000
_cell.length_b   1.000
_cell.length_c   1.000
_cell.angle_alpha   90.00
_cell.angle_beta   90.00
_cell.angle_gamma   90.00
#
_symmetry.space_group_name_H-M   'P 1'
#
loop_
_entity.id
_entity.type
_entity.pdbx_description
1 polymer ?
#
loop_
_entity_poly.entity_id
_entity_poly.type
_entity_poly.pdbx_seq_one_letter_code
_entity_poly.pdbx_strand_id
1 'polypeptide(L)'
;MLSVNEQNEYLDKHIPYRLNSLRAWDLYKLRRKAIEYDKEEDQRKCNWQSEYLDPAFEISIVFARALIQFLGLTCRGNQLEYFVSKMNEDVQVWDVIPGKPPYPISNLKNHEKQHLCNLIKMANKATAHMTTKYSTDEEFESLEPGRELIFNMVLEYVDNINTTNLWWLNESRD
;
A
#
# COMPACT_ATOMS: atom_id res chain seq x y z
N MET A 1 0.55 20.99 -10.98
CA MET A 1 0.54 20.20 -12.23
C MET A 1 1.99 19.91 -12.59
N LEU A 2 2.34 18.64 -12.71
CA LEU A 2 3.71 18.18 -12.96
C LEU A 2 4.14 18.48 -14.40
N SER A 3 5.44 18.65 -14.61
CA SER A 3 6.05 18.63 -15.94
C SER A 3 6.00 17.22 -16.55
N VAL A 4 6.11 17.13 -17.87
CA VAL A 4 6.12 15.83 -18.58
C VAL A 4 7.24 14.90 -18.08
N ASN A 5 8.40 15.46 -17.74
CA ASN A 5 9.50 14.66 -17.18
C ASN A 5 9.16 14.09 -15.81
N GLU A 6 8.56 14.89 -14.93
CA GLU A 6 8.10 14.43 -13.62
C GLU A 6 6.98 13.39 -13.74
N GLN A 7 6.05 13.57 -14.67
CA GLN A 7 4.99 12.58 -14.95
C GLN A 7 5.58 11.23 -15.37
N ASN A 8 6.53 11.25 -16.30
CA ASN A 8 7.23 10.04 -16.74
C ASN A 8 8.00 9.38 -15.60
N GLU A 9 8.66 10.17 -14.74
CA GLU A 9 9.36 9.64 -13.57
C GLU A 9 8.41 8.98 -12.57
N TYR A 10 7.20 9.52 -12.41
CA TYR A 10 6.17 8.88 -11.58
C TYR A 10 5.73 7.52 -12.12
N LEU A 11 5.49 7.43 -13.43
CA LEU A 11 5.07 6.20 -14.10
C LEU A 11 6.19 5.14 -14.13
N ASP A 12 7.44 5.59 -14.29
CA ASP A 12 8.60 4.72 -14.41
C ASP A 12 9.15 4.25 -13.06
N LYS A 13 9.17 5.12 -12.05
CA LYS A 13 9.86 4.87 -10.78
C LYS A 13 8.96 4.96 -9.57
N HIS A 14 8.25 6.08 -9.37
CA HIS A 14 7.57 6.31 -8.09
C HIS A 14 6.39 5.36 -7.87
N ILE A 15 5.52 5.17 -8.87
CA ILE A 15 4.38 4.26 -8.74
C ILE A 15 4.86 2.81 -8.58
N PRO A 16 5.80 2.29 -9.40
CA PRO A 16 6.37 0.97 -9.17
C PRO A 16 7.02 0.80 -7.79
N TYR A 17 7.78 1.79 -7.31
CA TYR A 17 8.37 1.77 -5.97
C TYR A 17 7.31 1.68 -4.87
N ARG A 18 6.21 2.45 -5.00
CA ARG A 18 5.08 2.40 -4.04
C ARG A 18 4.37 1.04 -4.07
N LEU A 19 4.19 0.44 -5.25
CA LEU A 19 3.62 -0.91 -5.40
C LEU A 19 4.55 -2.00 -4.83
N ASN A 20 5.86 -1.87 -4.99
CA ASN A 20 6.83 -2.77 -4.35
C ASN A 20 6.83 -2.60 -2.83
N SER A 21 6.72 -1.37 -2.34
CA SER A 21 6.66 -1.08 -0.91
C SER A 21 5.34 -1.57 -0.29
N LEU A 22 4.24 -1.51 -1.03
CA LEU A 22 2.97 -2.12 -0.66
C LEU A 22 3.15 -3.62 -0.36
N ARG A 23 4.00 -4.31 -1.14
CA ARG A 23 4.37 -5.74 -1.04
C ARG A 23 5.36 -6.07 0.08
N ALA A 24 5.87 -5.09 0.83
CA ALA A 24 6.75 -5.36 1.98
C ALA A 24 6.10 -6.31 3.03
N TRP A 25 4.76 -6.36 3.08
CA TRP A 25 4.02 -7.32 3.90
C TRP A 25 4.32 -8.79 3.55
N ASP A 26 4.73 -9.11 2.32
CA ASP A 26 5.09 -10.49 1.94
C ASP A 26 6.26 -11.03 2.77
N LEU A 27 7.17 -10.17 3.25
CA LEU A 27 8.23 -10.56 4.19
C LEU A 27 7.65 -11.15 5.48
N TYR A 28 6.60 -10.53 6.01
CA TYR A 28 5.90 -11.01 7.20
C TYR A 28 5.23 -12.36 6.95
N LYS A 29 4.52 -12.49 5.81
CA LYS A 29 3.84 -13.72 5.40
C LYS A 29 4.82 -14.88 5.19
N LEU A 30 5.92 -14.64 4.49
CA LEU A 30 6.96 -15.64 4.22
C LEU A 30 7.65 -16.08 5.50
N ARG A 31 8.01 -15.13 6.37
CA ARG A 31 8.74 -15.42 7.60
C ARG A 31 7.90 -16.21 8.60
N ARG A 32 6.64 -15.83 8.83
CA ARG A 32 5.74 -16.54 9.76
C ARG A 32 5.35 -17.93 9.26
N LYS A 33 5.31 -18.15 7.94
CA LYS A 33 5.05 -19.48 7.35
C LYS A 33 6.28 -20.38 7.29
N ALA A 34 7.47 -19.85 7.57
CA ALA A 34 8.67 -20.66 7.62
C ALA A 34 8.63 -21.59 8.85
N ILE A 35 8.71 -22.90 8.63
CA ILE A 35 8.73 -23.95 9.68
C ILE A 35 9.80 -23.69 10.75
N GLU A 36 10.88 -23.00 10.37
CA GLU A 36 11.99 -22.65 11.24
C GLU A 36 11.64 -21.53 12.22
N TYR A 37 10.73 -20.62 11.85
CA TYR A 37 10.29 -19.53 12.73
C TYR A 37 9.68 -20.09 14.01
N ASP A 38 8.81 -21.10 13.93
CA ASP A 38 8.17 -21.69 15.11
C ASP A 38 9.17 -22.33 16.07
N LYS A 39 10.30 -22.82 15.54
CA LYS A 39 11.36 -23.51 16.28
C LYS A 39 12.41 -22.58 16.88
N GLU A 40 12.36 -21.28 16.60
CA GLU A 40 13.33 -20.31 17.12
C GLU A 40 13.09 -19.93 18.59
N GLU A 41 14.19 -19.56 19.25
CA GLU A 41 14.18 -18.98 20.60
C GLU A 41 13.42 -17.65 20.63
N ASP A 42 12.70 -17.39 21.72
CA ASP A 42 11.85 -16.21 21.88
C ASP A 42 12.61 -14.89 21.68
N GLN A 43 13.87 -14.81 22.15
CA GLN A 43 14.69 -13.61 21.95
C GLN A 43 14.96 -13.33 20.47
N ARG A 44 15.19 -14.36 19.66
CA ARG A 44 15.39 -14.20 18.21
C ARG A 44 14.09 -13.79 17.54
N LYS A 45 12.97 -14.40 17.91
CA LYS A 45 11.63 -14.01 17.42
C LYS A 45 11.33 -12.54 17.72
N CYS A 46 11.62 -12.08 18.93
CA CYS A 46 11.47 -10.67 19.32
C CYS A 46 12.34 -9.75 18.47
N ASN A 47 13.62 -10.09 18.26
CA ASN A 47 14.51 -9.27 17.42
C ASN A 47 14.02 -9.20 15.97
N TRP A 48 13.59 -10.34 15.39
CA TRP A 48 13.02 -10.37 14.04
C TRP A 48 11.78 -9.49 13.92
N GLN A 49 10.91 -9.55 14.93
CA GLN A 49 9.69 -8.78 14.98
C GLN A 49 9.98 -7.27 14.94
N SER A 50 10.84 -6.79 15.85
CA SER A 50 11.11 -5.36 16.01
C SER A 50 11.98 -4.77 14.89
N GLU A 51 12.96 -5.52 14.39
CA GLU A 51 13.97 -4.99 13.45
C GLU A 51 13.51 -5.07 11.98
N TYR A 52 12.63 -6.02 11.65
CA TYR A 52 12.29 -6.30 10.24
C TYR A 52 10.79 -6.35 9.99
N LEU A 53 10.03 -7.09 10.79
CA LEU A 53 8.62 -7.36 10.50
C LEU A 53 7.72 -6.17 10.76
N ASP A 54 7.87 -5.51 11.91
CA ASP A 54 7.09 -4.31 12.24
C ASP A 54 7.39 -3.15 11.26
N PRO A 55 8.66 -2.85 10.92
CA PRO A 55 8.98 -1.87 9.88
C PRO A 55 8.40 -2.23 8.51
N ALA A 56 8.50 -3.49 8.08
CA ALA A 56 7.96 -3.92 6.79
C ALA A 56 6.43 -3.77 6.72
N PHE A 57 5.74 -4.07 7.81
CA PHE A 57 4.31 -3.85 7.93
C PHE A 57 3.95 -2.36 7.86
N GLU A 58 4.68 -1.52 8.60
CA GLU A 58 4.47 -0.06 8.60
C GLU A 58 4.67 0.52 7.20
N ILE A 59 5.75 0.15 6.52
CA ILE A 59 6.01 0.52 5.12
C ILE A 59 4.81 0.12 4.26
N SER A 60 4.34 -1.12 4.35
CA SER A 60 3.22 -1.60 3.54
C SER A 60 1.95 -0.76 3.73
N ILE A 61 1.55 -0.45 4.97
CA ILE A 61 0.31 0.30 5.24
C ILE A 61 0.44 1.79 4.91
N VAL A 62 1.62 2.39 5.11
CA VAL A 62 1.87 3.80 4.75
C VAL A 62 1.79 3.97 3.24
N PHE A 63 2.43 3.07 2.49
CA PHE A 63 2.38 3.10 1.03
C PHE A 63 1.01 2.69 0.47
N ALA A 64 0.26 1.81 1.15
CA ALA A 64 -1.14 1.56 0.83
C ALA A 64 -1.98 2.84 0.90
N ARG A 65 -1.88 3.59 2.01
CA ARG A 65 -2.59 4.88 2.15
C ARG A 65 -2.18 5.87 1.06
N ALA A 66 -0.88 5.99 0.79
CA ALA A 66 -0.36 6.90 -0.23
C ALA A 66 -0.90 6.56 -1.64
N LEU A 67 -1.00 5.27 -1.98
CA LEU A 67 -1.59 4.82 -3.25
C LEU A 67 -3.11 5.09 -3.32
N ILE A 68 -3.85 4.88 -2.23
CA ILE A 68 -5.28 5.21 -2.18
C ILE A 68 -5.50 6.72 -2.38
N GLN A 69 -4.70 7.56 -1.71
CA GLN A 69 -4.77 9.02 -1.84
C GLN A 69 -4.35 9.51 -3.23
N PHE A 70 -3.34 8.86 -3.82
CA PHE A 70 -2.94 9.09 -5.21
C PHE A 70 -4.10 8.83 -6.17
N LEU A 71 -4.88 7.77 -5.97
CA LEU A 71 -6.10 7.47 -6.72
C LEU A 71 -7.26 8.46 -6.42
N GLY A 72 -7.06 9.44 -5.55
CA GLY A 72 -8.05 10.46 -5.21
C GLY A 72 -9.11 9.97 -4.23
N LEU A 73 -8.77 9.04 -3.35
CA LEU A 73 -9.68 8.44 -2.36
C LEU A 73 -9.18 8.62 -0.93
N THR A 74 -10.12 8.69 0.02
CA THR A 74 -9.85 8.68 1.47
C THR A 74 -11.01 8.03 2.23
N CYS A 75 -10.90 7.93 3.54
CA CYS A 75 -11.94 7.40 4.40
C CYS A 75 -12.26 8.36 5.55
N ARG A 76 -13.55 8.68 5.73
CA ARG A 76 -14.07 9.47 6.85
C ARG A 76 -15.21 8.69 7.50
N GLY A 77 -15.10 8.41 8.79
CA GLY A 77 -16.18 7.74 9.53
C GLY A 77 -16.62 6.37 8.97
N ASN A 78 -15.69 5.57 8.42
CA ASN A 78 -15.95 4.32 7.67
C ASN A 78 -16.58 4.48 6.27
N GLN A 79 -16.71 5.71 5.78
CA GLN A 79 -17.20 5.96 4.43
C GLN A 79 -16.04 6.34 3.54
N LEU A 80 -15.92 5.63 2.42
CA LEU A 80 -14.95 5.97 1.39
C LEU A 80 -15.46 7.22 0.66
N GLU A 81 -14.60 8.22 0.57
CA GLU A 81 -14.90 9.54 -0.01
C GLU A 81 -13.82 9.93 -1.01
N TYR A 82 -14.14 10.87 -1.90
CA TYR A 82 -13.13 11.48 -2.76
C TYR A 82 -12.18 12.36 -1.95
N PHE A 83 -10.91 12.30 -2.31
CA PHE A 83 -9.83 13.05 -1.69
C PHE A 83 -9.15 13.95 -2.71
N VAL A 84 -9.01 15.22 -2.34
CA VAL A 84 -8.18 16.18 -3.06
C VAL A 84 -7.20 16.72 -2.03
N SER A 85 -5.90 16.56 -2.28
CA SER A 85 -4.92 17.10 -1.35
C SER A 85 -4.94 18.62 -1.38
N LYS A 86 -4.76 19.21 -0.21
CA LYS A 86 -4.59 20.66 -0.04
C LYS A 86 -3.11 21.06 -0.02
N MET A 87 -2.22 20.08 0.04
CA MET A 87 -0.78 20.29 0.05
C MET A 87 -0.22 20.07 -1.36
N ASN A 88 0.66 20.97 -1.80
CA ASN A 88 1.28 20.90 -3.13
C ASN A 88 2.25 19.70 -3.29
N GLU A 89 2.51 18.95 -2.22
CA GLU A 89 3.47 17.84 -2.18
C GLU A 89 2.82 16.48 -2.45
N ASP A 90 1.51 16.35 -2.26
CA ASP A 90 0.79 15.09 -2.51
C ASP A 90 0.36 15.00 -3.97
N VAL A 91 1.13 14.26 -4.77
CA VAL A 91 0.80 13.99 -6.16
C VAL A 91 -0.41 13.04 -6.28
N GLN A 92 -1.39 13.43 -7.09
CA GLN A 92 -2.59 12.65 -7.39
C GLN A 92 -2.61 12.16 -8.85
N VAL A 93 -3.51 11.25 -9.18
CA VAL A 93 -3.54 10.60 -10.50
C VAL A 93 -3.70 11.59 -11.66
N TRP A 94 -4.44 12.68 -11.46
CA TRP A 94 -4.60 13.74 -12.47
C TRP A 94 -3.36 14.62 -12.64
N ASP A 95 -2.44 14.65 -11.67
CA ASP A 95 -1.18 15.36 -11.81
C ASP A 95 -0.20 14.57 -12.70
N VAL A 96 -0.27 13.24 -12.63
CA VAL A 96 0.54 12.31 -13.44
C VAL A 96 -0.07 12.09 -14.82
N ILE A 97 -1.40 11.93 -14.89
CA ILE A 97 -2.15 11.70 -16.13
C ILE A 97 -3.18 12.84 -16.26
N PRO A 98 -2.85 13.94 -16.96
CA PRO A 98 -3.74 15.09 -17.09
C PRO A 98 -5.13 14.71 -17.62
N GLY A 99 -6.17 15.16 -16.90
CA GLY A 99 -7.57 14.87 -17.26
C GLY A 99 -8.11 13.53 -16.76
N LYS A 100 -7.28 12.68 -16.13
CA LYS A 100 -7.75 11.45 -15.46
C LYS A 100 -8.51 11.80 -14.18
N PRO A 101 -9.79 11.42 -14.00
CA PRO A 101 -10.52 11.70 -12.77
C PRO A 101 -9.99 10.85 -11.59
N PRO A 102 -10.45 11.11 -10.35
CA PRO A 102 -10.28 10.16 -9.25
C PRO A 102 -10.85 8.77 -9.60
N TYR A 103 -10.32 7.73 -8.97
CA TYR A 103 -10.83 6.37 -9.14
C TYR A 103 -12.33 6.29 -8.77
N PRO A 104 -13.22 5.80 -9.66
CA PRO A 104 -14.65 5.83 -9.40
C PRO A 104 -15.06 4.93 -8.22
N ILE A 105 -15.60 5.53 -7.15
CA ILE A 105 -16.08 4.79 -5.98
C ILE A 105 -17.21 3.81 -6.33
N SER A 106 -17.96 4.10 -7.41
CA SER A 106 -19.01 3.23 -7.96
C SER A 106 -18.48 1.88 -8.44
N ASN A 107 -17.19 1.79 -8.78
CA ASN A 107 -16.58 0.54 -9.24
C ASN A 107 -16.28 -0.42 -8.08
N LEU A 108 -16.41 0.04 -6.82
CA LEU A 108 -16.10 -0.75 -5.63
C LEU A 108 -17.38 -1.29 -4.98
N LYS A 109 -17.32 -2.54 -4.55
CA LYS A 109 -18.29 -3.20 -3.68
C LYS A 109 -18.14 -2.71 -2.24
N ASN A 110 -19.16 -2.94 -1.41
CA ASN A 110 -19.15 -2.45 -0.03
C ASN A 110 -18.02 -3.04 0.82
N HIS A 111 -17.67 -4.32 0.65
CA HIS A 111 -16.56 -4.93 1.38
C HIS A 111 -15.21 -4.37 0.92
N GLU A 112 -15.03 -4.13 -0.37
CA GLU A 112 -13.84 -3.47 -0.94
C GLU A 112 -13.64 -2.07 -0.35
N LYS A 113 -14.70 -1.27 -0.27
CA LYS A 113 -14.68 0.05 0.40
C LYS A 113 -14.25 -0.08 1.88
N GLN A 114 -14.76 -1.10 2.58
CA GLN A 114 -14.39 -1.34 3.97
C GLN A 114 -12.91 -1.73 4.12
N HIS A 115 -12.37 -2.56 3.23
CA HIS A 115 -10.95 -2.93 3.23
C HIS A 115 -10.05 -1.70 3.05
N LEU A 116 -10.37 -0.81 2.11
CA LEU A 116 -9.64 0.44 1.91
C LEU A 116 -9.71 1.35 3.15
N CYS A 117 -10.90 1.50 3.74
CA CYS A 117 -11.10 2.26 4.97
C CYS A 117 -10.28 1.70 6.15
N ASN A 118 -10.22 0.38 6.31
CA ASN A 118 -9.43 -0.26 7.36
C ASN A 118 -7.93 0.04 7.19
N LEU A 119 -7.40 -0.03 5.96
CA LEU A 119 -6.01 0.31 5.66
C LEU A 119 -5.70 1.77 5.98
N ILE A 120 -6.55 2.71 5.54
CA ILE A 120 -6.35 4.14 5.83
C ILE A 120 -6.33 4.40 7.34
N LYS A 121 -7.26 3.79 8.09
CA LYS A 121 -7.32 3.93 9.55
C LYS A 121 -6.07 3.39 10.23
N MET A 122 -5.62 2.21 9.82
CA MET A 122 -4.41 1.60 10.37
C MET A 122 -3.18 2.44 10.06
N ALA A 123 -3.03 2.91 8.82
CA ALA A 123 -1.94 3.79 8.42
C ALA A 123 -1.94 5.12 9.19
N ASN A 124 -3.11 5.74 9.38
CA ASN A 124 -3.24 6.95 10.20
C ASN A 124 -2.79 6.72 11.63
N LYS A 125 -3.21 5.59 12.25
CA LYS A 125 -2.78 5.19 13.59
C LYS A 125 -1.26 5.00 13.66
N ALA A 126 -0.67 4.30 12.70
CA ALA A 126 0.79 4.08 12.65
C ALA A 126 1.55 5.42 12.57
N THR A 127 1.18 6.30 11.65
CA THR A 127 1.85 7.61 11.51
C THR A 127 1.65 8.55 12.70
N ALA A 128 0.50 8.50 13.38
CA ALA A 128 0.20 9.42 14.48
C ALA A 128 0.89 9.04 15.80
N HIS A 129 1.09 7.74 16.04
CA HIS A 129 1.58 7.27 17.32
C HIS A 129 3.08 7.00 17.37
N MET A 130 3.81 6.96 16.23
CA MET A 130 5.24 6.56 16.17
C MET A 130 5.56 5.29 16.99
N THR A 131 4.53 4.49 17.26
CA THR A 131 4.58 3.32 18.13
C THR A 131 3.61 2.32 17.57
N THR A 132 4.11 1.39 16.77
CA THR A 132 3.44 0.14 16.50
C THR A 132 3.73 -0.81 17.66
N LYS A 133 3.12 -0.58 18.82
CA LYS A 133 2.83 -1.71 19.73
C LYS A 133 1.65 -2.51 19.17
N TYR A 134 1.70 -2.90 17.90
CA TYR A 134 0.66 -3.67 17.22
C TYR A 134 1.26 -4.37 16.00
N SER A 135 1.13 -5.69 15.98
CA SER A 135 0.22 -6.38 15.05
C SER A 135 0.10 -7.83 15.51
N THR A 136 -1.07 -8.25 16.00
CA THR A 136 -1.34 -9.69 16.03
C THR A 136 -1.42 -10.19 14.59
N ASP A 137 -1.14 -11.47 14.36
CA ASP A 137 -1.24 -12.06 13.02
C ASP A 137 -2.62 -11.83 12.40
N GLU A 138 -3.68 -11.84 13.22
CA GLU A 138 -5.06 -11.60 12.77
C GLU A 138 -5.25 -10.18 12.19
N GLU A 139 -4.70 -9.15 12.85
CA GLU A 139 -4.77 -7.78 12.32
C GLU A 139 -3.99 -7.67 11.00
N PHE A 140 -2.85 -8.34 10.92
CA PHE A 140 -2.00 -8.36 9.73
C PHE A 140 -2.71 -9.01 8.53
N GLU A 141 -3.28 -10.20 8.72
CA GLU A 141 -4.00 -10.97 7.71
C GLU A 141 -5.30 -10.27 7.28
N SER A 142 -5.99 -9.59 8.20
CA SER A 142 -7.25 -8.88 7.89
C SER A 142 -7.10 -7.78 6.83
N LEU A 143 -5.87 -7.29 6.63
CA LEU A 143 -5.54 -6.21 5.69
C LEU A 143 -5.09 -6.71 4.31
N GLU A 144 -4.78 -8.00 4.16
CA GLU A 144 -4.35 -8.62 2.88
C GLU A 144 -5.33 -8.33 1.74
N PRO A 145 -6.66 -8.53 1.87
CA PRO A 145 -7.60 -8.23 0.80
C PRO A 145 -7.56 -6.78 0.32
N GLY A 146 -7.30 -5.84 1.24
CA GLY A 146 -7.19 -4.43 0.91
C GLY A 146 -5.92 -4.09 0.13
N ARG A 147 -4.79 -4.74 0.45
CA ARG A 147 -3.52 -4.53 -0.28
C ARG A 147 -3.62 -5.06 -1.70
N GLU A 148 -4.16 -6.26 -1.87
CA GLU A 148 -4.41 -6.85 -3.20
C GLU A 148 -5.35 -5.97 -4.02
N LEU A 149 -6.42 -5.47 -3.41
CA LEU A 149 -7.34 -4.55 -4.06
C LEU A 149 -6.63 -3.29 -4.56
N ILE A 150 -5.82 -2.64 -3.73
CA ILE A 150 -5.07 -1.44 -4.13
C ILE A 150 -4.13 -1.73 -5.29
N PHE A 151 -3.42 -2.85 -5.22
CA PHE A 151 -2.53 -3.27 -6.30
C PHE A 151 -3.28 -3.38 -7.64
N ASN A 152 -4.41 -4.09 -7.64
CA ASN A 152 -5.24 -4.27 -8.83
C ASN A 152 -5.82 -2.94 -9.33
N MET A 153 -6.33 -2.10 -8.42
CA MET A 153 -6.85 -0.77 -8.76
C MET A 153 -5.79 0.09 -9.45
N VAL A 154 -4.55 0.08 -8.96
CA VAL A 154 -3.46 0.88 -9.56
C VAL A 154 -3.10 0.35 -10.93
N LEU A 155 -2.92 -0.97 -11.09
CA LEU A 155 -2.58 -1.56 -12.38
C LEU A 155 -3.68 -1.41 -13.44
N GLU A 156 -4.94 -1.49 -13.05
CA GLU A 156 -6.08 -1.33 -13.96
C GLU A 156 -6.27 0.15 -14.34
N TYR A 157 -6.11 1.05 -13.38
CA TYR A 157 -6.54 2.44 -13.55
C TYR A 157 -5.46 3.36 -14.10
N VAL A 158 -4.19 3.06 -13.85
CA VAL A 158 -3.06 3.94 -14.21
C VAL A 158 -2.37 3.39 -15.45
N ASP A 159 -2.51 4.11 -16.55
CA ASP A 159 -1.97 3.72 -17.84
C ASP A 159 -0.43 3.90 -17.88
N ASN A 160 0.26 3.06 -18.65
CA ASN A 160 1.70 3.16 -18.92
C ASN A 160 2.63 3.10 -17.70
N ILE A 161 2.21 2.44 -16.60
CA ILE A 161 3.14 2.10 -15.52
C ILE A 161 4.25 1.20 -16.06
N ASN A 162 5.50 1.49 -15.72
CA ASN A 162 6.60 0.57 -16.01
C ASN A 162 6.55 -0.65 -15.09
N THR A 163 5.92 -1.72 -15.56
CA THR A 163 5.80 -2.98 -14.82
C THR A 163 7.10 -3.79 -14.78
N THR A 164 8.12 -3.45 -15.58
CA THR A 164 9.42 -4.16 -15.49
C THR A 164 10.13 -3.90 -14.17
N ASN A 165 9.81 -2.77 -13.51
CA ASN A 165 10.33 -2.41 -12.19
C ASN A 165 9.56 -3.07 -11.04
N LEU A 166 8.54 -3.89 -11.32
CA LEU A 166 7.84 -4.71 -10.34
C LEU A 166 8.52 -6.08 -10.25
N TRP A 167 9.52 -6.18 -9.38
CA TRP A 167 10.42 -7.35 -9.26
C TRP A 167 9.70 -8.70 -9.17
N TRP A 168 8.56 -8.73 -8.49
CA TRP A 168 7.76 -9.94 -8.22
C TRP A 168 6.77 -10.31 -9.33
N LEU A 169 6.46 -9.43 -10.28
CA LEU A 169 5.67 -9.84 -11.47
C LEU A 169 6.52 -10.64 -12.45
N ASN A 170 7.83 -10.40 -12.45
CA ASN A 170 8.77 -11.04 -13.37
C ASN A 170 9.21 -12.42 -12.90
N GLU A 171 8.96 -12.81 -11.63
CA GLU A 171 9.31 -14.13 -11.08
C GLU A 171 8.43 -15.27 -11.62
N SER A 172 7.37 -14.97 -12.36
CA SER A 172 6.50 -15.98 -13.00
C SER A 172 6.96 -16.40 -14.41
N ARG A 173 8.17 -16.00 -14.83
CA ARG A 173 8.70 -16.24 -16.19
C ARG A 173 9.96 -17.11 -16.29
N ASP A 174 10.47 -17.66 -15.19
CA ASP A 174 11.59 -18.61 -15.20
C ASP A 174 11.21 -19.98 -14.63
#